data_AF-A0ABD3GH45-F1
#
_entry.id   AF-A0ABD3GH45-F1
#
_cell.length_a   1.000
_cell.length_b   1.000
_cell.length_c   1.000
_cell.angle_alpha   90.00
_cell.angle_beta   90.00
_cell.angle_gamma   90.00
#
_symmetry.space_group_name_H-M   'P 1'
#
loop_
_entity.id
_entity.type
_entity.pdbx_description
1 polymer ?
#
loop_
_entity_poly.entity_id
_entity_poly.type
_entity_poly.pdbx_seq_one_letter_code
_entity_poly.pdbx_strand_id
1 'polypeptide(L)'
;MRAGSFGPAACSSRGLWSFPLRSAPIAPVRHYIGVGFPCSYISAQQPRAFIGAMDSGSLVTSCRRLKSSKSLSSKSDVQQEAVSQNIFSDDRWDVIAKRLVEMGESSPESSLNEGHWVKLICGASFEDVADVRNLSLIYTLAGVDCIDCAADSAIVAAVKEGITAASHVMQMLGNKVASLRRQPWVMISINDNEDPHFRKAEFNAEYCPVNCPRPCERICPASAIKFEAFNKGANINHLEGGVSVERCYGCGRCIPICPEGLISARSYARPVETVASLIANDKVDAVEIHTGPGHLKAFQDLISQLGSVFTSLKLIAVSVPDLGESMIPTLRAMYTSMQPFARHLNLWQLDGRPMSGDIGAGASRAAILLAQKVTKSQDKPPGYIQLAGGTNAHTATALRNVGLYGRIAYQQHGMWCGDPPFQVNGTPALVAGVAYGGYARKIVQKFLRKMEEGTSNYAGESKRINTQLELHPGLLADAVLEAAVLVDGIKCGRS
;
A
#
# COMPACT_ATOMS: atom_id res chain seq x y z
N MET A 1 -35.83 -12.76 63.67
CA MET A 1 -37.09 -12.06 63.34
C MET A 1 -36.97 -11.53 61.91
N ARG A 2 -37.93 -11.93 61.06
CA ARG A 2 -38.44 -11.41 59.75
C ARG A 2 -37.57 -10.40 58.96
N ALA A 3 -37.16 -10.62 57.70
CA ALA A 3 -37.87 -10.99 56.45
C ALA A 3 -38.46 -9.80 55.66
N GLY A 4 -38.25 -9.81 54.34
CA GLY A 4 -38.83 -8.92 53.30
C GLY A 4 -37.75 -8.36 52.36
N SER A 5 -37.27 -8.97 51.26
CA SER A 5 -37.86 -9.67 50.11
C SER A 5 -38.88 -8.87 49.30
N PHE A 6 -38.43 -8.31 48.16
CA PHE A 6 -39.23 -8.22 46.93
C PHE A 6 -38.35 -8.64 45.75
N GLY A 7 -38.72 -9.78 45.16
CA GLY A 7 -38.14 -10.35 43.95
C GLY A 7 -38.74 -9.76 42.67
N PRO A 8 -38.31 -10.29 41.51
CA PRO A 8 -38.50 -9.68 40.19
C PRO A 8 -39.82 -10.07 39.55
N ALA A 9 -40.41 -9.14 38.78
CA ALA A 9 -41.55 -9.43 37.92
C ALA A 9 -41.06 -9.99 36.57
N ALA A 10 -41.60 -11.14 36.22
CA ALA A 10 -41.39 -11.82 34.95
C ALA A 10 -42.52 -11.48 33.94
N CYS A 11 -42.19 -11.74 32.67
CA CYS A 11 -43.07 -12.21 31.59
C CYS A 11 -43.90 -11.17 30.80
N SER A 12 -43.52 -10.93 29.55
CA SER A 12 -44.38 -11.36 28.44
C SER A 12 -43.58 -11.55 27.15
N SER A 13 -43.64 -12.78 26.65
CA SER A 13 -43.34 -13.20 25.29
C SER A 13 -44.30 -12.57 24.27
N ARG A 14 -43.78 -12.16 23.10
CA ARG A 14 -44.40 -12.23 21.76
C ARG A 14 -43.56 -11.42 20.76
N GLY A 15 -43.31 -12.00 19.59
CA GLY A 15 -42.85 -11.26 18.41
C GLY A 15 -41.72 -11.88 17.61
N LEU A 16 -41.77 -13.19 17.32
CA LEU A 16 -41.03 -13.78 16.21
C LEU A 16 -41.49 -13.11 14.90
N TRP A 17 -40.62 -12.32 14.28
CA TRP A 17 -40.80 -11.89 12.89
C TRP A 17 -40.16 -12.92 11.97
N SER A 18 -41.00 -13.83 11.50
CA SER A 18 -40.71 -14.77 10.44
C SER A 18 -40.58 -13.99 9.12
N PHE A 19 -39.37 -13.91 8.55
CA PHE A 19 -39.20 -13.47 7.16
C PHE A 19 -39.57 -14.64 6.22
N PRO A 20 -40.51 -14.47 5.29
CA PRO A 20 -40.79 -15.50 4.30
C PRO A 20 -39.66 -15.56 3.27
N LEU A 21 -38.99 -16.71 3.20
CA LEU A 21 -38.21 -17.15 2.05
C LEU A 21 -39.12 -17.12 0.81
N ARG A 22 -38.97 -16.11 -0.04
CA ARG A 22 -39.46 -16.17 -1.42
C ARG A 22 -38.38 -16.80 -2.28
N SER A 23 -38.65 -18.03 -2.71
CA SER A 23 -38.02 -18.71 -3.83
C SER A 23 -38.19 -17.87 -5.10
N ALA A 24 -37.07 -17.43 -5.68
CA ALA A 24 -37.04 -16.87 -7.01
C ALA A 24 -37.08 -18.01 -8.04
N PRO A 25 -37.90 -17.92 -9.10
CA PRO A 25 -37.97 -18.96 -10.12
C PRO A 25 -36.73 -18.93 -11.02
N ILE A 26 -36.17 -20.11 -11.25
CA ILE A 26 -35.11 -20.39 -12.23
C ILE A 26 -35.68 -20.12 -13.62
N ALA A 27 -35.10 -19.16 -14.34
CA ALA A 27 -35.39 -18.94 -15.75
C ALA A 27 -34.60 -19.96 -16.61
N PRO A 28 -35.19 -20.53 -17.67
CA PRO A 28 -34.59 -21.61 -18.43
C PRO A 28 -33.47 -21.10 -19.36
N VAL A 29 -32.38 -21.85 -19.39
CA VAL A 29 -31.27 -21.72 -20.34
C VAL A 29 -31.79 -22.02 -21.75
N ARG A 30 -31.88 -21.00 -22.60
CA ARG A 30 -32.10 -21.20 -24.05
C ARG A 30 -30.82 -21.75 -24.68
N HIS A 31 -30.89 -22.99 -25.14
CA HIS A 31 -29.95 -23.56 -26.10
C HIS A 31 -30.10 -22.82 -27.43
N TYR A 32 -29.05 -22.16 -27.89
CA TYR A 32 -28.91 -21.82 -29.30
C TYR A 32 -28.13 -22.93 -29.99
N ILE A 33 -28.84 -23.64 -30.86
CA ILE A 33 -28.33 -24.59 -31.85
C ILE A 33 -27.58 -23.76 -32.90
N GLY A 34 -26.26 -23.89 -32.93
CA GLY A 34 -25.39 -23.37 -33.99
C GLY A 34 -25.05 -24.49 -34.97
N VAL A 35 -25.57 -24.36 -36.18
CA VAL A 35 -25.47 -25.27 -37.32
C VAL A 35 -24.01 -25.42 -37.78
N GLY A 36 -23.63 -26.64 -38.16
CA GLY A 36 -22.27 -26.99 -38.59
C GLY A 36 -21.96 -26.80 -40.09
N PHE A 37 -20.69 -27.13 -40.37
CA PHE A 37 -19.97 -27.37 -41.65
C PHE A 37 -19.27 -26.18 -42.35
N PRO A 38 -18.17 -26.41 -43.11
CA PRO A 38 -17.18 -27.50 -43.04
C PRO A 38 -15.71 -27.05 -43.03
N CYS A 39 -14.88 -28.04 -42.71
CA CYS A 39 -13.43 -28.13 -42.85
C CYS A 39 -12.92 -27.83 -44.26
N SER A 40 -11.77 -27.16 -44.38
CA SER A 40 -10.92 -27.20 -45.57
C SER A 40 -9.45 -26.99 -45.20
N TYR A 41 -8.68 -28.03 -45.49
CA TYR A 41 -7.21 -28.14 -45.59
C TYR A 41 -6.51 -26.88 -46.11
N ILE A 42 -5.39 -26.48 -45.49
CA ILE A 42 -4.14 -26.15 -46.20
C ILE A 42 -2.92 -26.65 -45.38
N SER A 43 -2.04 -27.31 -46.11
CA SER A 43 -0.84 -28.03 -45.71
C SER A 43 0.37 -27.12 -45.47
N ALA A 44 1.21 -27.62 -44.57
CA ALA A 44 2.63 -27.37 -44.30
C ALA A 44 3.49 -26.66 -45.36
N GLN A 45 4.44 -25.85 -44.87
CA GLN A 45 5.82 -25.80 -45.38
C GLN A 45 6.81 -25.52 -44.24
N GLN A 46 7.79 -26.42 -44.08
CA GLN A 46 9.01 -26.22 -43.28
C GLN A 46 9.96 -25.23 -43.98
N PRO A 47 11.05 -24.81 -43.31
CA PRO A 47 12.32 -25.40 -43.73
C PRO A 47 13.23 -25.87 -42.58
N ARG A 48 13.91 -27.00 -42.84
CA ARG A 48 15.05 -27.55 -42.09
C ARG A 48 16.37 -27.14 -42.78
N ALA A 49 17.35 -26.77 -41.95
CA ALA A 49 18.80 -27.07 -42.02
C ALA A 49 19.61 -26.54 -43.26
N PHE A 50 20.92 -26.27 -43.21
CA PHE A 50 22.00 -27.16 -42.74
C PHE A 50 23.41 -26.49 -42.86
N ILE A 51 24.38 -26.95 -42.04
CA ILE A 51 25.87 -26.96 -42.20
C ILE A 51 26.62 -25.63 -41.90
N GLY A 52 27.71 -25.57 -41.11
CA GLY A 52 28.49 -26.58 -40.39
C GLY A 52 29.82 -26.04 -39.80
N ALA A 53 30.51 -26.91 -39.05
CA ALA A 53 31.93 -26.91 -38.57
C ALA A 53 32.33 -25.93 -37.43
N MET A 54 32.72 -26.40 -36.22
CA MET A 54 34.03 -26.94 -35.78
C MET A 54 35.17 -25.90 -35.87
N ASP A 55 36.01 -25.58 -34.89
CA ASP A 55 36.47 -26.29 -33.68
C ASP A 55 37.25 -25.34 -32.72
N SER A 56 37.43 -25.81 -31.48
CA SER A 56 38.51 -25.61 -30.47
C SER A 56 39.35 -24.30 -30.35
N GLY A 57 39.57 -23.84 -29.10
CA GLY A 57 40.72 -23.00 -28.75
C GLY A 57 40.63 -22.15 -27.47
N SER A 58 41.20 -22.66 -26.37
CA SER A 58 41.49 -21.97 -25.10
C SER A 58 42.43 -20.76 -25.26
N LEU A 59 42.25 -19.67 -24.49
CA LEU A 59 43.28 -19.10 -23.60
C LEU A 59 42.90 -17.76 -22.92
N VAL A 60 43.30 -17.76 -21.65
CA VAL A 60 43.38 -16.76 -20.57
C VAL A 60 44.05 -15.42 -20.99
N THR A 61 43.89 -14.41 -20.11
CA THR A 61 44.68 -13.16 -19.89
C THR A 61 44.16 -11.91 -20.60
N SER A 62 44.26 -10.68 -20.09
CA SER A 62 44.66 -10.08 -18.80
C SER A 62 44.29 -8.59 -18.88
N CYS A 63 44.07 -7.99 -17.71
CA CYS A 63 43.91 -6.57 -17.46
C CYS A 63 45.11 -5.74 -17.97
N ARG A 64 44.88 -4.60 -18.65
CA ARG A 64 45.84 -3.48 -18.71
C ARG A 64 45.16 -2.12 -18.87
N ARG A 65 45.30 -1.29 -17.83
CA ARG A 65 45.22 0.18 -17.84
C ARG A 65 46.25 0.75 -18.82
N LEU A 66 45.86 1.78 -19.57
CA LEU A 66 46.78 2.83 -20.03
C LEU A 66 46.09 4.20 -19.90
N LYS A 67 46.85 5.17 -19.38
CA LYS A 67 46.50 6.56 -19.06
C LYS A 67 46.94 7.50 -20.19
N SER A 68 46.36 8.72 -20.13
CA SER A 68 46.80 10.01 -20.70
C SER A 68 46.24 10.31 -22.11
N SER A 69 45.73 11.52 -22.38
CA SER A 69 46.42 12.81 -22.22
C SER A 69 45.49 14.04 -22.22
N LYS A 70 45.90 15.05 -21.43
CA LYS A 70 45.87 16.52 -21.59
C LYS A 70 44.81 17.13 -22.54
N SER A 71 43.79 17.84 -22.02
CA SER A 71 43.73 19.27 -21.69
C SER A 71 43.58 20.24 -22.88
N LEU A 72 42.40 20.86 -23.00
CA LEU A 72 42.25 22.23 -23.49
C LEU A 72 41.17 22.94 -22.68
N SER A 73 41.62 23.89 -21.87
CA SER A 73 40.81 24.87 -21.17
C SER A 73 40.28 25.92 -22.15
N SER A 74 39.01 26.29 -22.04
CA SER A 74 38.57 27.63 -22.43
C SER A 74 37.61 28.18 -21.38
N LYS A 75 37.90 29.42 -21.02
CA LYS A 75 37.39 30.22 -19.91
C LYS A 75 35.86 30.40 -19.94
N SER A 76 35.21 30.11 -18.82
CA SER A 76 34.04 30.87 -18.34
C SER A 76 33.88 30.70 -16.82
N ASP A 77 34.95 30.95 -16.07
CA ASP A 77 34.91 31.10 -14.62
C ASP A 77 34.47 32.52 -14.25
N VAL A 78 33.18 32.85 -14.40
CA VAL A 78 32.51 33.89 -13.61
C VAL A 78 31.02 33.54 -13.56
N GLN A 79 30.46 33.47 -12.35
CA GLN A 79 29.03 33.24 -12.00
C GLN A 79 28.55 31.79 -11.86
N GLN A 80 28.89 31.15 -10.74
CA GLN A 80 27.94 30.25 -10.06
C GLN A 80 28.27 30.05 -8.58
N GLU A 81 28.45 31.14 -7.83
CA GLU A 81 28.21 31.11 -6.38
C GLU A 81 26.79 31.63 -6.13
N ALA A 82 25.79 30.82 -6.48
CA ALA A 82 24.51 30.89 -5.81
C ALA A 82 24.65 30.10 -4.52
N VAL A 83 24.86 30.79 -3.41
CA VAL A 83 24.56 30.21 -2.09
C VAL A 83 23.08 29.80 -2.15
N SER A 84 22.81 28.52 -2.37
CA SER A 84 21.46 27.97 -2.29
C SER A 84 20.90 28.32 -0.92
N GLN A 85 20.09 29.38 -0.85
CA GLN A 85 19.41 29.73 0.39
C GLN A 85 18.59 28.51 0.80
N ASN A 86 18.81 28.03 2.02
CA ASN A 86 18.04 26.94 2.56
C ASN A 86 16.58 27.38 2.71
N ILE A 87 15.73 26.93 1.79
CA ILE A 87 14.30 27.25 1.78
C ILE A 87 13.53 26.58 2.93
N PHE A 88 14.18 25.67 3.67
CA PHE A 88 13.64 24.98 4.86
C PHE A 88 14.15 25.65 6.14
N SER A 89 13.84 26.94 6.32
CA SER A 89 14.38 27.79 7.41
C SER A 89 13.35 28.30 8.42
N ASP A 90 12.07 27.95 8.27
CA ASP A 90 11.02 28.23 9.26
C ASP A 90 11.14 27.28 10.48
N ASP A 91 10.85 27.77 11.70
CA ASP A 91 10.85 27.07 12.99
C ASP A 91 10.25 25.65 12.97
N ARG A 92 9.25 25.39 12.10
CA ARG A 92 8.68 24.04 11.95
C ARG A 92 9.70 23.00 11.49
N TRP A 93 10.67 23.40 10.67
CA TRP A 93 11.74 22.52 10.20
C TRP A 93 12.74 22.18 11.30
N ASP A 94 12.95 23.06 12.28
CA ASP A 94 13.73 22.74 13.47
C ASP A 94 13.03 21.67 14.33
N VAL A 95 11.70 21.75 14.45
CA VAL A 95 10.90 20.71 15.13
C VAL A 95 11.03 19.37 14.40
N ILE A 96 10.89 19.36 13.07
CA ILE A 96 11.03 18.14 12.25
C ILE A 96 12.44 17.56 12.36
N ALA A 97 13.48 18.40 12.26
CA ALA A 97 14.88 17.99 12.36
C ALA A 97 15.18 17.37 13.73
N LYS A 98 14.75 18.02 14.82
CA LYS A 98 14.89 17.49 16.18
C LYS A 98 14.21 16.14 16.32
N ARG A 99 12.97 16.01 15.83
CA ARG A 99 12.22 14.75 15.86
C ARG A 99 12.95 13.63 15.10
N LEU A 100 13.47 13.92 13.91
CA LEU A 100 14.23 12.95 13.10
C LEU A 100 15.48 12.46 13.84
N VAL A 101 16.21 13.36 14.51
CA VAL A 101 17.37 13.00 15.33
C VAL A 101 16.96 12.14 16.53
N GLU A 102 15.86 12.47 17.20
CA GLU A 102 15.34 11.71 18.35
C GLU A 102 14.88 10.29 17.97
N MET A 103 14.32 10.09 16.77
CA MET A 103 14.00 8.76 16.23
C MET A 103 15.25 7.92 15.92
N GLY A 104 16.41 8.55 15.75
CA GLY A 104 17.72 7.90 15.55
C GLY A 104 17.82 7.07 14.26
N GLU A 105 18.86 6.25 14.15
CA GLU A 105 19.18 5.47 12.94
C GLU A 105 18.46 4.11 12.85
N SER A 106 17.36 3.89 13.59
CA SER A 106 16.69 2.59 13.61
C SER A 106 16.28 2.14 12.20
N SER A 107 16.77 0.97 11.80
CA SER A 107 16.45 0.39 10.49
C SER A 107 15.01 -0.13 10.45
N PRO A 108 14.42 -0.34 9.25
CA PRO A 108 13.13 -1.01 9.14
C PRO A 108 13.09 -2.38 9.84
N GLU A 109 14.19 -3.15 9.78
CA GLU A 109 14.33 -4.44 10.47
C GLU A 109 14.35 -4.28 12.00
N SER A 110 15.12 -3.31 12.51
CA SER A 110 15.13 -2.97 13.95
C SER A 110 13.73 -2.56 14.43
N SER A 111 12.99 -1.82 13.60
CA SER A 111 11.62 -1.40 13.93
C SER A 111 10.65 -2.57 13.98
N LEU A 112 10.81 -3.60 13.13
CA LEU A 112 10.07 -4.86 13.28
C LEU A 112 10.41 -5.53 14.62
N ASN A 113 11.69 -5.71 14.94
CA ASN A 113 12.12 -6.37 16.17
C ASN A 113 11.64 -5.64 17.44
N GLU A 114 11.65 -4.31 17.43
CA GLU A 114 11.30 -3.49 18.58
C GLU A 114 9.80 -3.24 18.74
N GLY A 115 8.97 -3.66 17.78
CA GLY A 115 7.53 -3.39 17.81
C GLY A 115 7.17 -1.94 17.44
N HIS A 116 8.03 -1.28 16.68
CA HIS A 116 7.90 0.11 16.25
C HIS A 116 7.67 0.23 14.74
N TRP A 117 7.26 -0.85 14.06
CA TRP A 117 7.11 -0.86 12.61
C TRP A 117 5.94 0.00 12.13
N VAL A 118 6.19 0.87 11.16
CA VAL A 118 5.16 1.69 10.50
C VAL A 118 5.27 1.55 8.98
N LYS A 119 4.19 1.11 8.35
CA LYS A 119 4.06 1.02 6.88
C LYS A 119 3.08 2.06 6.37
N LEU A 120 3.44 2.80 5.34
CA LEU A 120 2.50 3.56 4.52
C LEU A 120 1.92 2.64 3.43
N ILE A 121 0.60 2.62 3.27
CA ILE A 121 -0.07 1.98 2.14
C ILE A 121 -0.53 3.07 1.17
N CYS A 122 0.18 3.24 0.05
CA CYS A 122 -0.27 4.10 -1.05
C CYS A 122 -1.51 3.48 -1.73
N GLY A 123 -1.55 2.15 -1.84
CA GLY A 123 -2.69 1.37 -2.33
C GLY A 123 -2.32 0.48 -3.51
N ALA A 124 -2.73 -0.79 -3.42
CA ALA A 124 -2.45 -1.82 -4.43
C ALA A 124 -2.94 -1.48 -5.86
N SER A 125 -3.99 -0.65 -5.96
CA SER A 125 -4.55 -0.14 -7.23
C SER A 125 -4.47 1.37 -7.40
N PHE A 126 -3.73 2.07 -6.54
CA PHE A 126 -3.55 3.52 -6.67
C PHE A 126 -2.28 3.82 -7.45
N GLU A 127 -2.45 4.42 -8.63
CA GLU A 127 -1.43 4.54 -9.68
C GLU A 127 -1.25 5.97 -10.17
N ASP A 128 -1.67 6.95 -9.36
CA ASP A 128 -1.36 8.35 -9.60
C ASP A 128 0.10 8.62 -9.20
N VAL A 129 0.97 8.74 -10.21
CA VAL A 129 2.42 8.94 -10.05
C VAL A 129 2.73 10.16 -9.17
N ALA A 130 2.02 11.28 -9.37
CA ALA A 130 2.31 12.52 -8.65
C ALA A 130 1.90 12.42 -7.17
N ASP A 131 0.71 11.88 -6.89
CA ASP A 131 0.23 11.70 -5.52
C ASP A 131 1.11 10.67 -4.79
N VAL A 132 1.46 9.54 -5.42
CA VAL A 132 2.32 8.50 -4.81
C VAL A 132 3.69 9.07 -4.46
N ARG A 133 4.31 9.82 -5.37
CA ARG A 133 5.62 10.43 -5.15
C ARG A 133 5.61 11.41 -3.96
N ASN A 134 4.57 12.23 -3.84
CA ASN A 134 4.45 13.15 -2.70
C ASN A 134 4.08 12.45 -1.39
N LEU A 135 3.25 11.40 -1.44
CA LEU A 135 2.98 10.54 -0.29
C LEU A 135 4.28 9.95 0.25
N SER A 136 5.13 9.43 -0.63
CA SER A 136 6.43 8.88 -0.27
C SER A 136 7.35 9.92 0.35
N LEU A 137 7.47 11.11 -0.25
CA LEU A 137 8.25 12.23 0.31
C LEU A 137 7.82 12.55 1.76
N ILE A 138 6.53 12.79 1.97
CA ILE A 138 6.00 13.22 3.27
C ILE A 138 6.22 12.14 4.32
N TYR A 139 5.89 10.88 4.00
CA TYR A 139 5.95 9.81 4.99
C TYR A 139 7.38 9.30 5.23
N THR A 140 8.30 9.44 4.26
CA THR A 140 9.74 9.26 4.53
C THR A 140 10.23 10.29 5.54
N LEU A 141 9.87 11.57 5.39
CA LEU A 141 10.18 12.62 6.38
C LEU A 141 9.46 12.40 7.72
N ALA A 142 8.28 11.77 7.69
CA ALA A 142 7.58 11.35 8.91
C ALA A 142 8.25 10.14 9.58
N GLY A 143 9.12 9.39 8.91
CA GLY A 143 9.87 8.28 9.51
C GLY A 143 9.18 6.92 9.44
N VAL A 144 8.40 6.65 8.38
CA VAL A 144 7.90 5.29 8.10
C VAL A 144 9.05 4.34 7.76
N ASP A 145 8.84 3.05 7.98
CA ASP A 145 9.82 1.98 7.70
C ASP A 145 9.59 1.30 6.36
N CYS A 146 8.39 1.42 5.82
CA CYS A 146 8.00 0.78 4.58
C CYS A 146 6.97 1.62 3.84
N ILE A 147 7.12 1.71 2.52
CA ILE A 147 6.16 2.32 1.62
C ILE A 147 5.69 1.23 0.65
N ASP A 148 4.41 0.90 0.76
CA ASP A 148 3.73 -0.09 -0.05
C ASP A 148 2.90 0.56 -1.15
N CYS A 149 3.00 0.01 -2.36
CA CYS A 149 2.44 0.59 -3.56
C CYS A 149 2.00 -0.48 -4.58
N ALA A 150 1.29 -0.04 -5.61
CA ALA A 150 0.91 -0.92 -6.72
C ALA A 150 2.14 -1.56 -7.37
N ALA A 151 2.03 -2.83 -7.76
CA ALA A 151 3.06 -3.55 -8.51
C ALA A 151 3.14 -3.07 -9.98
N ASP A 152 3.57 -1.83 -10.15
CA ASP A 152 3.81 -1.17 -11.44
C ASP A 152 5.15 -0.42 -11.40
N SER A 153 5.88 -0.46 -12.51
CA SER A 153 7.24 0.10 -12.58
C SER A 153 7.30 1.62 -12.45
N ALA A 154 6.30 2.34 -12.97
CA ALA A 154 6.23 3.80 -12.85
C ALA A 154 5.89 4.20 -11.41
N ILE A 155 5.05 3.42 -10.74
CA ILE A 155 4.69 3.65 -9.33
C ILE A 155 5.87 3.36 -8.40
N VAL A 156 6.60 2.27 -8.62
CA VAL A 156 7.84 1.99 -7.88
C VAL A 156 8.88 3.10 -8.09
N ALA A 157 9.00 3.62 -9.31
CA ALA A 157 9.88 4.76 -9.59
C ALA A 157 9.43 6.04 -8.86
N ALA A 158 8.12 6.31 -8.83
CA ALA A 158 7.53 7.44 -8.09
C ALA A 158 7.83 7.37 -6.59
N VAL A 159 7.71 6.18 -5.99
CA VAL A 159 8.05 5.96 -4.58
C VAL A 159 9.53 6.28 -4.32
N LYS A 160 10.42 5.75 -5.16
CA LYS A 160 11.88 5.98 -5.03
C LYS A 160 12.24 7.45 -5.24
N GLU A 161 11.58 8.14 -6.15
CA GLU A 161 11.76 9.58 -6.35
C GLU A 161 11.35 10.36 -5.09
N GLY A 162 10.22 10.02 -4.47
CA GLY A 162 9.77 10.65 -3.22
C GLY A 162 10.75 10.42 -2.05
N ILE A 163 11.27 9.20 -1.90
CA ILE A 163 12.31 8.87 -0.91
C ILE A 163 13.59 9.68 -1.17
N THR A 164 13.97 9.83 -2.44
CA THR A 164 15.16 10.61 -2.84
C THR A 164 14.95 12.10 -2.52
N ALA A 165 13.77 12.65 -2.83
CA ALA A 165 13.42 14.02 -2.49
C ALA A 165 13.46 14.25 -0.97
N ALA A 166 12.93 13.32 -0.17
CA ALA A 166 13.02 13.38 1.29
C ALA A 166 14.47 13.40 1.77
N SER A 167 15.34 12.59 1.14
CA SER A 167 16.77 12.55 1.46
C SER A 167 17.46 13.88 1.16
N HIS A 168 17.08 14.58 0.09
CA HIS A 168 17.59 15.92 -0.20
C HIS A 168 17.12 16.95 0.83
N VAL A 169 15.85 16.90 1.23
CA VAL A 169 15.33 17.76 2.31
C VAL A 169 16.12 17.52 3.61
N MET A 170 16.33 16.25 4.00
CA MET A 170 17.12 15.89 5.18
C MET A 170 18.56 16.41 5.13
N GLN A 171 19.19 16.44 3.95
CA GLN A 171 20.53 17.03 3.78
C GLN A 171 20.53 18.53 4.04
N MET A 172 19.47 19.23 3.61
CA MET A 172 19.33 20.68 3.82
C MET A 172 19.03 21.04 5.28
N LEU A 173 18.44 20.14 6.07
CA LEU A 173 18.20 20.35 7.51
C LEU A 173 19.48 20.25 8.37
N GLY A 174 20.60 19.84 7.79
CA GLY A 174 21.92 19.87 8.41
C GLY A 174 22.55 18.50 8.66
N ASN A 175 23.85 18.50 8.94
CA ASN A 175 24.70 17.31 8.93
C ASN A 175 24.22 16.17 9.83
N LYS A 176 23.63 16.47 11.00
CA LYS A 176 23.12 15.45 11.93
C LYS A 176 21.91 14.69 11.38
N VAL A 177 21.04 15.38 10.65
CA VAL A 177 19.87 14.77 9.99
C VAL A 177 20.34 14.04 8.73
N ALA A 178 21.25 14.66 7.97
CA ALA A 178 21.85 14.09 6.77
C ALA A 178 22.59 12.75 7.01
N SER A 179 23.18 12.56 8.20
CA SER A 179 23.87 11.32 8.55
C SER A 179 22.93 10.16 8.86
N LEU A 180 21.63 10.42 9.09
CA LEU A 180 20.66 9.38 9.38
C LEU A 180 20.47 8.49 8.14
N ARG A 181 20.93 7.24 8.22
CA ARG A 181 20.79 6.25 7.13
C ARG A 181 19.43 5.55 7.13
N ARG A 182 18.36 6.29 7.39
CA ARG A 182 17.00 5.73 7.37
C ARG A 182 16.41 5.84 5.99
N GLN A 183 16.20 4.72 5.33
CA GLN A 183 15.32 4.65 4.17
C GLN A 183 14.24 3.60 4.40
N PRO A 184 12.97 3.93 4.10
CA PRO A 184 11.92 2.93 4.13
C PRO A 184 12.18 1.88 3.05
N TRP A 185 11.77 0.65 3.33
CA TRP A 185 11.68 -0.38 2.31
C TRP A 185 10.58 -0.05 1.31
N VAL A 186 10.82 -0.38 0.04
CA VAL A 186 9.81 -0.31 -1.01
C VAL A 186 9.14 -1.66 -1.13
N MET A 187 7.83 -1.69 -0.88
CA MET A 187 6.99 -2.88 -0.98
C MET A 187 6.02 -2.74 -2.14
N ILE A 188 5.78 -3.84 -2.85
CA ILE A 188 4.71 -3.93 -3.85
C ILE A 188 3.63 -4.91 -3.40
N SER A 189 2.37 -4.55 -3.60
CA SER A 189 1.24 -5.43 -3.33
C SER A 189 0.82 -6.21 -4.57
N ILE A 190 0.60 -7.52 -4.40
CA ILE A 190 0.08 -8.45 -5.41
C ILE A 190 -1.08 -9.27 -4.82
N ASN A 191 -1.87 -9.91 -5.68
CA ASN A 191 -2.99 -10.77 -5.29
C ASN A 191 -2.81 -12.19 -5.83
N ASP A 192 -3.26 -13.18 -5.04
CA ASP A 192 -3.31 -14.57 -5.48
C ASP A 192 -4.55 -14.90 -6.34
N ASN A 193 -5.61 -14.10 -6.21
CA ASN A 193 -6.88 -14.24 -6.92
C ASN A 193 -7.68 -12.92 -6.84
N GLU A 194 -8.98 -12.93 -7.17
CA GLU A 194 -9.85 -11.76 -7.01
C GLU A 194 -9.79 -11.20 -5.58
N ASP A 195 -9.45 -9.92 -5.47
CA ASP A 195 -9.32 -9.23 -4.20
C ASP A 195 -9.90 -7.80 -4.30
N PRO A 196 -10.66 -7.31 -3.29
CA PRO A 196 -11.26 -5.98 -3.32
C PRO A 196 -10.29 -4.79 -3.38
N HIS A 197 -9.02 -5.00 -3.06
CA HIS A 197 -7.94 -4.02 -3.19
C HIS A 197 -7.39 -3.96 -4.63
N PHE A 198 -7.69 -4.95 -5.47
CA PHE A 198 -7.25 -5.09 -6.87
C PHE A 198 -8.42 -4.95 -7.84
N ARG A 199 -9.21 -3.90 -7.64
CA ARG A 199 -10.34 -3.58 -8.52
C ARG A 199 -10.41 -2.09 -8.79
N LYS A 200 -11.08 -1.72 -9.87
CA LYS A 200 -11.36 -0.31 -10.20
C LYS A 200 -12.82 -0.16 -10.56
N ALA A 201 -13.34 1.06 -10.41
CA ALA A 201 -14.65 1.42 -10.91
C ALA A 201 -14.60 1.49 -12.44
N GLU A 202 -15.64 1.01 -13.12
CA GLU A 202 -15.75 1.03 -14.58
C GLU A 202 -17.18 1.41 -14.98
N PHE A 203 -17.32 2.31 -15.95
CA PHE A 203 -18.58 2.63 -16.63
C PHE A 203 -18.30 3.41 -17.93
N ASN A 204 -19.23 3.37 -18.89
CA ASN A 204 -19.20 4.29 -20.04
C ASN A 204 -19.85 5.63 -19.64
N ALA A 205 -19.07 6.71 -19.67
CA ALA A 205 -19.54 8.05 -19.34
C ALA A 205 -20.64 8.57 -20.25
N GLU A 206 -20.70 8.12 -21.50
CA GLU A 206 -21.75 8.47 -22.47
C GLU A 206 -23.14 8.01 -22.03
N TYR A 207 -23.21 6.95 -21.21
CA TYR A 207 -24.48 6.45 -20.68
C TYR A 207 -24.94 7.20 -19.42
N CYS A 208 -24.12 8.11 -18.88
CA CYS A 208 -24.51 8.91 -17.71
C CYS A 208 -25.38 10.10 -18.15
N PRO A 209 -26.66 10.17 -17.73
CA PRO A 209 -27.56 11.26 -18.13
C PRO A 209 -27.01 12.63 -17.71
N VAL A 210 -27.23 13.66 -18.53
CA VAL A 210 -26.79 15.04 -18.23
C VAL A 210 -27.45 15.59 -16.95
N ASN A 211 -28.66 15.15 -16.63
CA ASN A 211 -29.40 15.49 -15.42
C ASN A 211 -29.10 14.59 -14.20
N CYS A 212 -28.16 13.65 -14.30
CA CYS A 212 -27.76 12.81 -13.17
C CYS A 212 -27.19 13.68 -12.03
N PRO A 213 -27.59 13.47 -10.77
CA PRO A 213 -27.06 14.21 -9.62
C PRO A 213 -25.61 13.83 -9.25
N ARG A 214 -25.03 12.81 -9.91
CA ARG A 214 -23.65 12.32 -9.78
C ARG A 214 -23.12 12.26 -8.34
N PRO A 215 -23.82 11.57 -7.43
CA PRO A 215 -23.30 11.38 -6.06
C PRO A 215 -21.97 10.62 -6.05
N CYS A 216 -21.67 9.85 -7.10
CA CYS A 216 -20.41 9.14 -7.30
C CYS A 216 -19.16 10.04 -7.33
N GLU A 217 -19.25 11.27 -7.85
CA GLU A 217 -18.15 12.24 -7.83
C GLU A 217 -17.80 12.68 -6.40
N ARG A 218 -18.84 13.04 -5.63
CA ARG A 218 -18.69 13.56 -4.27
C ARG A 218 -18.25 12.50 -3.26
N ILE A 219 -18.72 11.26 -3.41
CA ILE A 219 -18.37 10.18 -2.49
C ILE A 219 -16.97 9.60 -2.74
N CYS A 220 -16.39 9.84 -3.93
CA CYS A 220 -15.12 9.25 -4.34
C CYS A 220 -13.95 9.92 -3.58
N PRO A 221 -13.31 9.22 -2.63
CA PRO A 221 -12.26 9.81 -1.80
C PRO A 221 -10.98 10.14 -2.56
N ALA A 222 -10.76 9.54 -3.72
CA ALA A 222 -9.62 9.85 -4.58
C ALA A 222 -9.93 10.93 -5.64
N SER A 223 -11.17 11.44 -5.67
CA SER A 223 -11.67 12.30 -6.75
C SER A 223 -11.41 11.70 -8.14
N ALA A 224 -11.49 10.37 -8.23
CA ALA A 224 -11.22 9.61 -9.44
C ALA A 224 -12.39 9.60 -10.42
N ILE A 225 -13.56 10.14 -10.04
CA ILE A 225 -14.69 10.31 -10.95
C ILE A 225 -14.90 11.82 -11.06
N LYS A 226 -14.79 12.35 -12.28
CA LYS A 226 -15.05 13.75 -12.60
C LYS A 226 -15.75 13.85 -13.95
N PHE A 227 -16.72 14.75 -14.03
CA PHE A 227 -17.35 15.12 -15.29
C PHE A 227 -17.19 16.63 -15.49
N GLU A 228 -16.76 17.02 -16.69
CA GLU A 228 -16.67 18.42 -17.08
C GLU A 228 -17.77 18.73 -18.09
N ALA A 229 -18.49 19.82 -17.84
CA ALA A 229 -19.49 20.32 -18.78
C ALA A 229 -18.77 20.99 -19.95
N PHE A 230 -18.72 20.32 -21.09
CA PHE A 230 -18.10 20.88 -22.29
C PHE A 230 -19.12 21.77 -23.02
N ASN A 231 -18.98 23.09 -22.89
CA ASN A 231 -19.82 24.07 -23.59
C ASN A 231 -19.39 24.22 -25.06
N LYS A 232 -19.86 23.34 -25.95
CA LYS A 232 -19.87 23.60 -27.40
C LYS A 232 -21.26 24.13 -27.81
N GLY A 233 -21.49 25.42 -27.57
CA GLY A 233 -22.63 26.18 -28.13
C GLY A 233 -24.02 25.74 -27.66
N ALA A 234 -24.58 26.47 -26.68
CA ALA A 234 -25.99 26.54 -26.28
C ALA A 234 -26.80 25.24 -25.99
N ASN A 235 -26.31 24.04 -26.28
CA ASN A 235 -26.95 22.76 -25.95
C ASN A 235 -25.93 21.83 -25.28
N ILE A 236 -26.10 21.60 -23.98
CA ILE A 236 -25.31 20.63 -23.21
C ILE A 236 -25.85 19.23 -23.53
N ASN A 237 -25.43 18.66 -24.66
CA ASN A 237 -25.85 17.31 -25.07
C ASN A 237 -24.85 16.22 -24.66
N HIS A 238 -23.68 16.58 -24.12
CA HIS A 238 -22.61 15.64 -23.80
C HIS A 238 -21.80 16.13 -22.60
N LEU A 239 -21.38 15.20 -21.74
CA LEU A 239 -20.43 15.44 -20.65
C LEU A 239 -19.15 14.67 -20.94
N GLU A 240 -18.01 15.35 -20.95
CA GLU A 240 -16.72 14.69 -21.05
C GLU A 240 -16.23 14.31 -19.64
N GLY A 241 -15.56 13.17 -19.51
CA GLY A 241 -15.04 12.69 -18.23
C GLY A 241 -15.30 11.21 -18.01
N GLY A 242 -15.36 10.81 -16.74
CA GLY A 242 -15.51 9.40 -16.35
C GLY A 242 -14.61 9.04 -15.18
N VAL A 243 -14.11 7.80 -15.19
CA VAL A 243 -13.15 7.31 -14.18
C VAL A 243 -11.72 7.60 -14.62
N SER A 244 -10.99 8.38 -13.84
CA SER A 244 -9.53 8.37 -13.84
C SER A 244 -9.06 7.04 -13.23
N VAL A 245 -8.72 6.10 -14.10
CA VAL A 245 -8.31 4.73 -13.73
C VAL A 245 -7.15 4.77 -12.75
N GLU A 246 -6.25 5.72 -12.90
CA GLU A 246 -4.98 5.76 -12.15
C GLU A 246 -5.22 6.22 -10.71
N ARG A 247 -6.19 7.12 -10.52
CA ARG A 247 -6.61 7.57 -9.18
C ARG A 247 -7.57 6.60 -8.51
N CYS A 248 -8.27 5.77 -9.28
CA CYS A 248 -9.26 4.85 -8.74
C CYS A 248 -8.60 3.65 -8.04
N TYR A 249 -8.63 3.65 -6.71
CA TYR A 249 -8.11 2.54 -5.90
C TYR A 249 -9.17 1.49 -5.53
N GLY A 250 -10.33 1.48 -6.19
CA GLY A 250 -11.30 0.39 -6.01
C GLY A 250 -12.15 0.43 -4.74
N CYS A 251 -12.32 1.60 -4.10
CA CYS A 251 -13.06 1.70 -2.84
C CYS A 251 -14.51 1.24 -2.89
N GLY A 252 -15.12 1.19 -4.08
CA GLY A 252 -16.48 0.70 -4.30
C GLY A 252 -17.59 1.62 -3.78
N ARG A 253 -17.28 2.76 -3.14
CA ARG A 253 -18.31 3.68 -2.60
C ARG A 253 -19.23 4.26 -3.67
N CYS A 254 -18.74 4.38 -4.90
CA CYS A 254 -19.50 4.91 -6.04
C CYS A 254 -20.54 3.92 -6.58
N ILE A 255 -20.34 2.62 -6.40
CA ILE A 255 -21.18 1.56 -6.96
C ILE A 255 -22.60 1.62 -6.40
N PRO A 256 -22.83 1.50 -5.07
CA PRO A 256 -24.18 1.42 -4.53
C PRO A 256 -24.95 2.75 -4.56
N ILE A 257 -24.26 3.87 -4.80
CA ILE A 257 -24.87 5.21 -4.81
C ILE A 257 -25.19 5.73 -6.21
N CYS A 258 -24.75 5.04 -7.27
CA CYS A 258 -25.07 5.42 -8.64
C CYS A 258 -26.59 5.24 -8.88
N PRO A 259 -27.37 6.32 -9.13
CA PRO A 259 -28.82 6.21 -9.31
C PRO A 259 -29.20 5.36 -10.53
N GLU A 260 -28.36 5.41 -11.56
CA GLU A 260 -28.55 4.70 -12.82
C GLU A 260 -27.97 3.28 -12.80
N GLY A 261 -27.25 2.89 -11.73
CA GLY A 261 -26.61 1.58 -11.64
C GLY A 261 -25.52 1.32 -12.69
N LEU A 262 -24.93 2.35 -13.28
CA LEU A 262 -23.97 2.24 -14.39
C LEU A 262 -22.58 1.75 -13.97
N ILE A 263 -22.22 1.91 -12.69
CA ILE A 263 -20.86 1.69 -12.21
C ILE A 263 -20.69 0.26 -11.74
N SER A 264 -19.77 -0.47 -12.36
CA SER A 264 -19.36 -1.81 -11.94
C SER A 264 -17.95 -1.80 -11.32
N ALA A 265 -17.59 -2.89 -10.65
CA ALA A 265 -16.22 -3.15 -10.24
C ALA A 265 -15.54 -4.10 -11.24
N ARG A 266 -14.38 -3.69 -11.75
CA ARG A 266 -13.52 -4.52 -12.57
C ARG A 266 -12.29 -4.94 -11.78
N SER A 267 -12.21 -6.21 -11.42
CA SER A 267 -11.05 -6.82 -10.78
C SER A 267 -9.92 -7.05 -11.79
N TYR A 268 -8.68 -7.05 -11.32
CA TYR A 268 -7.53 -7.41 -12.14
C TYR A 268 -6.45 -8.11 -11.31
N ALA A 269 -5.54 -8.79 -11.98
CA ALA A 269 -4.30 -9.28 -11.41
C ALA A 269 -3.14 -8.77 -12.27
N ARG A 270 -1.99 -8.50 -11.65
CA ARG A 270 -0.78 -8.15 -12.40
C ARG A 270 -0.18 -9.44 -12.98
N PRO A 271 0.28 -9.44 -14.24
CA PRO A 271 0.94 -10.61 -14.81
C PRO A 271 2.15 -11.02 -13.97
N VAL A 272 2.28 -12.32 -13.71
CA VAL A 272 3.34 -12.89 -12.87
C VAL A 272 4.73 -12.51 -13.39
N GLU A 273 4.90 -12.43 -14.71
CA GLU A 273 6.16 -12.06 -15.36
C GLU A 273 6.53 -10.60 -15.07
N THR A 274 5.53 -9.72 -14.97
CA THR A 274 5.73 -8.30 -14.63
C THR A 274 6.17 -8.18 -13.18
N VAL A 275 5.52 -8.91 -12.27
CA VAL A 275 5.90 -8.96 -10.85
C VAL A 275 7.30 -9.53 -10.68
N ALA A 276 7.60 -10.67 -11.32
CA ALA A 276 8.91 -11.30 -11.28
C ALA A 276 10.00 -10.35 -11.77
N SER A 277 9.74 -9.59 -12.85
CA SER A 277 10.68 -8.61 -13.39
C SER A 277 10.91 -7.44 -12.44
N LEU A 278 9.91 -6.99 -11.69
CA LEU A 278 10.09 -5.94 -10.68
C LEU A 278 11.01 -6.42 -9.55
N ILE A 279 10.81 -7.65 -9.08
CA ILE A 279 11.57 -8.24 -7.97
C ILE A 279 13.00 -8.56 -8.40
N ALA A 280 13.19 -9.22 -9.54
CA ALA A 280 14.49 -9.69 -10.00
C ALA A 280 15.47 -8.57 -10.39
N ASN A 281 14.95 -7.37 -10.71
CA ASN A 281 15.77 -6.21 -11.04
C ASN A 281 16.09 -5.34 -9.81
N ASP A 282 15.99 -5.89 -8.59
CA ASP A 282 16.21 -5.23 -7.30
C ASP A 282 15.49 -3.88 -7.18
N LYS A 283 14.30 -3.78 -7.80
CA LYS A 283 13.53 -2.54 -7.79
C LYS A 283 12.73 -2.38 -6.50
N VAL A 284 12.56 -3.45 -5.74
CA VAL A 284 11.74 -3.49 -4.52
C VAL A 284 12.46 -4.30 -3.43
N ASP A 285 12.16 -3.97 -2.18
CA ASP A 285 12.73 -4.62 -1.00
C ASP A 285 11.83 -5.73 -0.45
N ALA A 286 10.53 -5.62 -0.68
CA ALA A 286 9.52 -6.48 -0.08
C ALA A 286 8.32 -6.71 -1.01
N VAL A 287 7.56 -7.76 -0.74
CA VAL A 287 6.27 -8.04 -1.39
C VAL A 287 5.18 -8.20 -0.34
N GLU A 288 3.98 -7.74 -0.66
CA GLU A 288 2.76 -8.08 0.05
C GLU A 288 1.86 -8.94 -0.85
N ILE A 289 1.45 -10.10 -0.34
CA ILE A 289 0.53 -11.00 -1.04
C ILE A 289 -0.83 -10.90 -0.37
N HIS A 290 -1.81 -10.40 -1.09
CA HIS A 290 -3.21 -10.44 -0.70
C HIS A 290 -3.81 -11.81 -0.98
N THR A 291 -4.55 -12.32 0.00
CA THR A 291 -5.25 -13.60 -0.07
C THR A 291 -6.60 -13.52 0.64
N GLY A 292 -7.47 -14.49 0.36
CA GLY A 292 -8.85 -14.49 0.84
C GLY A 292 -9.37 -15.87 1.28
N PRO A 293 -10.60 -15.92 1.80
CA PRO A 293 -11.25 -17.19 2.15
C PRO A 293 -11.27 -18.17 0.98
N GLY A 294 -10.76 -19.38 1.19
CA GLY A 294 -10.72 -20.43 0.16
C GLY A 294 -9.60 -20.29 -0.88
N HIS A 295 -8.70 -19.30 -0.77
CA HIS A 295 -7.67 -19.03 -1.78
C HIS A 295 -6.36 -19.81 -1.59
N LEU A 296 -6.25 -20.71 -0.60
CA LEU A 296 -4.99 -21.39 -0.27
C LEU A 296 -4.32 -22.06 -1.48
N LYS A 297 -5.10 -22.65 -2.40
CA LYS A 297 -4.55 -23.26 -3.62
C LYS A 297 -3.98 -22.20 -4.57
N ALA A 298 -4.70 -21.10 -4.79
CA ALA A 298 -4.22 -19.98 -5.61
C ALA A 298 -2.95 -19.36 -5.01
N PHE A 299 -2.91 -19.18 -3.68
CA PHE A 299 -1.72 -18.76 -2.96
C PHE A 299 -0.53 -19.70 -3.24
N GLN A 300 -0.72 -21.01 -3.10
CA GLN A 300 0.32 -22.01 -3.38
C GLN A 300 0.82 -21.96 -4.82
N ASP A 301 -0.10 -21.78 -5.78
CA ASP A 301 0.26 -21.69 -7.19
C ASP A 301 1.05 -20.40 -7.47
N LEU A 302 0.69 -19.28 -6.84
CA LEU A 302 1.46 -18.03 -6.90
C LEU A 302 2.87 -18.20 -6.31
N ILE A 303 2.99 -18.80 -5.12
CA ILE A 303 4.30 -19.09 -4.49
C ILE A 303 5.14 -20.01 -5.38
N SER A 304 4.54 -21.00 -6.05
CA SER A 304 5.29 -21.89 -6.95
C SER A 304 5.86 -21.17 -8.18
N GLN A 305 5.17 -20.12 -8.65
CA GLN A 305 5.57 -19.34 -9.82
C GLN A 305 6.60 -18.24 -9.48
N LEU A 306 6.45 -17.58 -8.33
CA LEU A 306 7.28 -16.44 -7.92
C LEU A 306 8.34 -16.77 -6.86
N GLY A 307 8.28 -17.94 -6.24
CA GLY A 307 9.10 -18.26 -5.07
C GLY A 307 10.60 -18.11 -5.30
N SER A 308 11.09 -18.46 -6.50
CA SER A 308 12.52 -18.34 -6.82
C SER A 308 13.02 -16.89 -6.72
N VAL A 309 12.24 -15.92 -7.21
CA VAL A 309 12.60 -14.49 -7.15
C VAL A 309 12.38 -13.90 -5.76
N PHE A 310 11.53 -14.48 -4.92
CA PHE A 310 11.33 -14.02 -3.54
C PHE A 310 12.58 -14.17 -2.66
N THR A 311 13.56 -14.96 -3.08
CA THR A 311 14.82 -15.14 -2.34
C THR A 311 15.69 -13.88 -2.26
N SER A 312 15.45 -12.86 -3.11
CA SER A 312 16.13 -11.55 -3.04
C SER A 312 15.42 -10.54 -2.11
N LEU A 313 14.19 -10.84 -1.68
CA LEU A 313 13.39 -9.92 -0.87
C LEU A 313 13.81 -9.96 0.61
N LYS A 314 13.81 -8.79 1.24
CA LYS A 314 14.04 -8.61 2.69
C LYS A 314 12.85 -9.11 3.52
N LEU A 315 11.64 -8.98 2.98
CA LEU A 315 10.39 -9.26 3.70
C LEU A 315 9.32 -9.78 2.74
N ILE A 316 8.63 -10.85 3.15
CA ILE A 316 7.39 -11.30 2.53
C ILE A 316 6.25 -11.04 3.52
N ALA A 317 5.30 -10.19 3.12
CA ALA A 317 4.08 -9.92 3.85
C ALA A 317 2.92 -10.69 3.24
N VAL A 318 2.01 -11.17 4.07
CA VAL A 318 0.75 -11.80 3.63
C VAL A 318 -0.40 -11.04 4.28
N SER A 319 -1.25 -10.41 3.46
CA SER A 319 -2.44 -9.71 3.91
C SER A 319 -3.64 -10.63 3.92
N VAL A 320 -4.25 -10.78 5.09
CA VAL A 320 -5.34 -11.72 5.35
C VAL A 320 -6.53 -11.05 6.05
N PRO A 321 -7.75 -11.27 5.56
CA PRO A 321 -8.96 -10.92 6.31
C PRO A 321 -9.19 -11.92 7.46
N ASP A 322 -10.24 -11.71 8.26
CA ASP A 322 -10.66 -12.73 9.23
C ASP A 322 -11.23 -13.97 8.51
N LEU A 323 -10.50 -15.09 8.59
CA LEU A 323 -10.87 -16.36 7.97
C LEU A 323 -11.72 -17.27 8.90
N GLY A 324 -12.23 -16.74 10.02
CA GLY A 324 -13.00 -17.53 10.97
C GLY A 324 -12.17 -18.66 11.58
N GLU A 325 -12.78 -19.83 11.80
CA GLU A 325 -12.10 -20.98 12.42
C GLU A 325 -10.92 -21.50 11.60
N SER A 326 -10.86 -21.21 10.30
CA SER A 326 -9.77 -21.63 9.42
C SER A 326 -8.49 -20.78 9.56
N MET A 327 -8.53 -19.66 10.30
CA MET A 327 -7.43 -18.69 10.37
C MET A 327 -6.06 -19.35 10.63
N ILE A 328 -5.90 -20.03 11.77
CA ILE A 328 -4.59 -20.59 12.16
C ILE A 328 -4.15 -21.73 11.21
N PRO A 329 -5.01 -22.72 10.87
CA PRO A 329 -4.65 -23.74 9.88
C PRO A 329 -4.21 -23.15 8.52
N THR A 330 -4.92 -22.15 8.01
CA THR A 330 -4.59 -21.54 6.71
C THR A 330 -3.29 -20.76 6.78
N LEU A 331 -3.05 -19.95 7.83
CA LEU A 331 -1.77 -19.25 8.01
C LEU A 331 -0.58 -20.22 8.04
N ARG A 332 -0.73 -21.36 8.75
CA ARG A 332 0.33 -22.39 8.78
C ARG A 332 0.58 -23.00 7.41
N ALA A 333 -0.48 -23.31 6.67
CA ALA A 333 -0.34 -23.86 5.32
C ALA A 333 0.37 -22.88 4.38
N MET A 334 0.01 -21.59 4.42
CA MET A 334 0.69 -20.54 3.67
C MET A 334 2.16 -20.42 4.06
N TYR A 335 2.45 -20.42 5.37
CA TYR A 335 3.82 -20.38 5.89
C TYR A 335 4.67 -21.53 5.34
N THR A 336 4.17 -22.77 5.44
CA THR A 336 4.86 -23.96 4.91
C THR A 336 5.14 -23.83 3.41
N SER A 337 4.21 -23.29 2.63
CA SER A 337 4.41 -23.07 1.20
C SER A 337 5.49 -22.03 0.89
N MET A 338 5.64 -21.01 1.74
CA MET A 338 6.67 -19.98 1.59
C MET A 338 8.06 -20.42 2.10
N GLN A 339 8.15 -21.40 3.02
CA GLN A 339 9.42 -21.80 3.64
C GLN A 339 10.58 -22.09 2.67
N PRO A 340 10.39 -22.73 1.50
CA PRO A 340 11.49 -22.96 0.56
C PRO A 340 12.13 -21.68 0.00
N PHE A 341 11.42 -20.55 0.10
CA PHE A 341 11.75 -19.29 -0.57
C PHE A 341 11.97 -18.13 0.41
N ALA A 342 11.33 -18.17 1.58
CA ALA A 342 11.40 -17.13 2.61
C ALA A 342 12.71 -17.24 3.42
N ARG A 343 13.76 -16.53 2.97
CA ARG A 343 15.08 -16.56 3.63
C ARG A 343 15.24 -15.58 4.79
N HIS A 344 14.38 -14.57 4.89
CA HIS A 344 14.57 -13.45 5.81
C HIS A 344 13.37 -13.30 6.75
N LEU A 345 12.49 -12.34 6.48
CA LEU A 345 11.44 -11.92 7.40
C LEU A 345 10.06 -12.24 6.82
N ASN A 346 9.15 -12.67 7.68
CA ASN A 346 7.74 -12.89 7.34
C ASN A 346 6.84 -11.97 8.18
N LEU A 347 5.83 -11.39 7.55
CA LEU A 347 4.90 -10.46 8.19
C LEU A 347 3.45 -10.81 7.87
N TRP A 348 2.68 -11.09 8.92
CA TRP A 348 1.24 -11.32 8.83
C TRP A 348 0.51 -10.00 8.98
N GLN A 349 -0.01 -9.48 7.87
CA GLN A 349 -0.80 -8.26 7.85
C GLN A 349 -2.27 -8.61 8.04
N LEU A 350 -2.86 -8.12 9.14
CA LEU A 350 -4.22 -8.43 9.55
C LEU A 350 -5.17 -7.29 9.14
N ASP A 351 -5.97 -7.55 8.12
CA ASP A 351 -6.88 -6.57 7.52
C ASP A 351 -8.23 -6.47 8.24
N GLY A 352 -8.59 -7.45 9.06
CA GLY A 352 -9.90 -7.48 9.73
C GLY A 352 -11.05 -7.48 8.71
N ARG A 353 -11.69 -6.32 8.51
CA ARG A 353 -12.74 -6.11 7.49
C ARG A 353 -12.19 -5.28 6.32
N PRO A 354 -11.82 -5.90 5.18
CA PRO A 354 -11.27 -5.21 4.03
C PRO A 354 -12.18 -4.09 3.52
N MET A 355 -11.56 -2.98 3.11
CA MET A 355 -12.21 -1.92 2.34
C MET A 355 -13.57 -1.42 2.90
N SER A 356 -13.73 -1.43 4.23
CA SER A 356 -15.00 -1.10 4.91
C SER A 356 -15.47 0.34 4.68
N GLY A 357 -14.57 1.22 4.23
CA GLY A 357 -14.83 2.64 4.02
C GLY A 357 -14.93 3.46 5.31
N ASP A 358 -14.88 2.83 6.48
CA ASP A 358 -14.83 3.54 7.75
C ASP A 358 -13.42 4.06 8.01
N ILE A 359 -13.33 5.29 8.52
CA ILE A 359 -12.10 5.94 8.97
C ILE A 359 -12.23 6.49 10.41
N GLY A 360 -13.38 6.29 11.05
CA GLY A 360 -13.66 6.74 12.42
C GLY A 360 -12.98 5.87 13.47
N ALA A 361 -13.13 6.24 14.75
CA ALA A 361 -12.42 5.59 15.86
C ALA A 361 -12.66 4.07 15.97
N GLY A 362 -13.80 3.56 15.46
CA GLY A 362 -14.11 2.13 15.43
C GLY A 362 -13.53 1.36 14.25
N ALA A 363 -12.96 2.04 13.25
CA ALA A 363 -12.55 1.43 11.99
C ALA A 363 -11.49 0.32 12.17
N SER A 364 -10.57 0.48 13.12
CA SER A 364 -9.51 -0.51 13.39
C SER A 364 -9.96 -1.67 14.30
N ARG A 365 -11.21 -1.66 14.81
CA ARG A 365 -11.68 -2.66 15.78
C ARG A 365 -11.61 -4.08 15.23
N ALA A 366 -12.00 -4.29 13.98
CA ALA A 366 -11.98 -5.62 13.36
C ALA A 366 -10.55 -6.17 13.26
N ALA A 367 -9.59 -5.33 12.86
CA ALA A 367 -8.18 -5.72 12.80
C ALA A 367 -7.59 -6.02 14.18
N ILE A 368 -7.96 -5.23 15.21
CA ILE A 368 -7.52 -5.47 16.59
C ILE A 368 -8.06 -6.80 17.14
N LEU A 369 -9.35 -7.09 16.92
CA LEU A 369 -9.96 -8.35 17.36
C LEU A 369 -9.31 -9.55 16.65
N LEU A 370 -9.02 -9.42 15.36
CA LEU A 370 -8.31 -10.44 14.60
C LEU A 370 -6.90 -10.65 15.15
N ALA A 371 -6.17 -9.58 15.48
CA ALA A 371 -4.86 -9.70 16.12
C ALA A 371 -4.96 -10.43 17.46
N GLN A 372 -5.90 -10.06 18.34
CA GLN A 372 -6.10 -10.77 19.62
C GLN A 372 -6.37 -12.26 19.42
N LYS A 373 -7.12 -12.65 18.39
CA LYS A 373 -7.39 -14.05 18.05
C LYS A 373 -6.12 -14.76 17.61
N VAL A 374 -5.36 -14.17 16.67
CA VAL A 374 -4.12 -14.76 16.15
C VAL A 374 -3.06 -14.88 17.24
N THR A 375 -2.87 -13.83 18.05
CA THR A 375 -1.82 -13.77 19.06
C THR A 375 -2.06 -14.69 20.27
N LYS A 376 -3.32 -15.06 20.54
CA LYS A 376 -3.67 -16.03 21.59
C LYS A 376 -3.40 -17.49 21.19
N SER A 377 -3.26 -17.77 19.90
CA SER A 377 -3.02 -19.13 19.44
C SER A 377 -1.54 -19.50 19.58
N GLN A 378 -1.27 -20.61 20.27
CA GLN A 378 0.06 -21.21 20.34
C GLN A 378 0.47 -21.88 19.01
N ASP A 379 -0.51 -22.21 18.17
CA ASP A 379 -0.31 -22.88 16.89
C ASP A 379 -0.08 -21.91 15.71
N LYS A 380 -0.08 -20.59 15.97
CA LYS A 380 0.18 -19.59 14.92
C LYS A 380 1.56 -19.81 14.30
N PRO A 381 1.72 -19.63 12.98
CA PRO A 381 3.03 -19.76 12.35
C PRO A 381 3.98 -18.64 12.83
N PRO A 382 5.30 -18.85 12.66
CA PRO A 382 6.30 -17.79 12.85
C PRO A 382 6.05 -16.58 11.95
N GLY A 383 6.50 -15.41 12.40
CA GLY A 383 6.43 -14.14 11.67
C GLY A 383 5.94 -13.00 12.55
N TYR A 384 6.25 -11.78 12.12
CA TYR A 384 5.74 -10.55 12.72
C TYR A 384 4.25 -10.40 12.43
N ILE A 385 3.53 -9.67 13.26
CA ILE A 385 2.11 -9.36 13.06
C ILE A 385 1.96 -7.86 12.92
N GLN A 386 1.16 -7.40 11.96
CA GLN A 386 0.86 -5.99 11.74
C GLN A 386 -0.63 -5.78 11.55
N LEU A 387 -1.18 -4.69 12.09
CA LEU A 387 -2.52 -4.25 11.75
C LEU A 387 -2.51 -3.43 10.46
N ALA A 388 -3.46 -3.64 9.56
CA ALA A 388 -3.64 -2.77 8.38
C ALA A 388 -5.09 -2.40 8.08
N GLY A 389 -6.04 -3.15 8.63
CA GLY A 389 -7.46 -2.88 8.48
C GLY A 389 -7.97 -1.66 9.21
N GLY A 390 -8.46 -0.65 8.47
CA GLY A 390 -9.18 0.50 9.04
C GLY A 390 -8.35 1.33 10.03
N THR A 391 -7.03 1.30 9.89
CA THR A 391 -6.09 1.96 10.80
C THR A 391 -6.11 3.48 10.64
N ASN A 392 -5.99 4.19 11.76
CA ASN A 392 -6.06 5.64 11.85
C ASN A 392 -5.35 6.17 13.11
N ALA A 393 -5.52 7.46 13.41
CA ALA A 393 -4.92 8.12 14.57
C ALA A 393 -5.28 7.47 15.93
N HIS A 394 -6.36 6.69 16.03
CA HIS A 394 -6.77 6.03 17.28
C HIS A 394 -6.18 4.62 17.45
N THR A 395 -5.62 4.04 16.38
CA THR A 395 -5.18 2.64 16.37
C THR A 395 -4.08 2.36 17.39
N ALA A 396 -3.10 3.26 17.54
CA ALA A 396 -2.01 3.09 18.50
C ALA A 396 -2.53 3.02 19.95
N THR A 397 -3.42 3.94 20.32
CA THR A 397 -4.07 3.95 21.64
C THR A 397 -4.93 2.70 21.84
N ALA A 398 -5.68 2.28 20.82
CA ALA A 398 -6.50 1.07 20.92
C ALA A 398 -5.64 -0.19 21.11
N LEU A 399 -4.49 -0.31 20.43
CA LEU A 399 -3.51 -1.38 20.63
C LEU A 399 -2.95 -1.43 22.05
N ARG A 400 -2.59 -0.27 22.61
CA ARG A 400 -2.12 -0.15 24.00
C ARG A 400 -3.19 -0.59 24.98
N ASN A 401 -4.44 -0.15 24.80
CA ASN A 401 -5.56 -0.48 25.68
C ASN A 401 -5.86 -1.98 25.73
N VAL A 402 -5.56 -2.73 24.67
CA VAL A 402 -5.75 -4.20 24.64
C VAL A 402 -4.48 -4.99 24.97
N GLY A 403 -3.39 -4.32 25.36
CA GLY A 403 -2.13 -4.96 25.75
C GLY A 403 -1.38 -5.64 24.60
N LEU A 404 -1.58 -5.19 23.34
CA LEU A 404 -0.90 -5.77 22.17
C LEU A 404 0.32 -4.95 21.70
N TYR A 405 0.68 -3.89 22.41
CA TYR A 405 1.75 -2.94 22.06
C TYR A 405 2.99 -3.12 22.97
N GLY A 406 4.22 -3.07 22.42
CA GLY A 406 5.49 -3.15 23.19
C GLY A 406 6.68 -3.72 22.37
N ARG A 407 7.75 -4.18 23.04
CA ARG A 407 8.91 -4.87 22.40
C ARG A 407 8.64 -6.36 22.15
N ILE A 408 8.95 -6.83 20.95
CA ILE A 408 8.68 -8.22 20.53
C ILE A 408 9.72 -9.18 21.12
N ALA A 409 9.27 -10.34 21.58
CA ALA A 409 10.14 -11.50 21.79
C ALA A 409 9.93 -12.44 20.60
N TYR A 410 10.91 -12.50 19.68
CA TYR A 410 10.85 -13.35 18.49
C TYR A 410 11.91 -14.46 18.55
N GLN A 411 11.52 -15.66 18.11
CA GLN A 411 12.40 -16.79 17.87
C GLN A 411 12.49 -17.00 16.35
N GLN A 412 13.64 -16.70 15.76
CA GLN A 412 13.93 -16.98 14.35
C GLN A 412 14.78 -18.25 14.28
N HIS A 413 14.33 -19.27 13.53
CA HIS A 413 15.10 -20.52 13.34
C HIS A 413 15.61 -21.20 14.64
N GLY A 414 14.89 -21.05 15.76
CA GLY A 414 15.29 -21.60 17.07
C GLY A 414 16.28 -20.76 17.87
N MET A 415 16.65 -19.56 17.41
CA MET A 415 17.58 -18.65 18.10
C MET A 415 16.85 -17.39 18.58
N TRP A 416 17.14 -16.96 19.80
CA TRP A 416 16.63 -15.72 20.38
C TRP A 416 17.46 -14.53 19.89
N CYS A 417 16.81 -13.50 19.35
CA CYS A 417 17.48 -12.27 18.90
C CYS A 417 17.00 -11.09 19.77
N GLY A 418 17.92 -10.41 20.46
CA GLY A 418 17.67 -9.22 21.28
C GLY A 418 18.03 -9.39 22.76
N ASP A 419 18.23 -8.25 23.45
CA ASP A 419 18.32 -8.21 24.91
C ASP A 419 17.03 -8.78 25.53
N PRO A 420 17.09 -9.40 26.73
CA PRO A 420 15.89 -9.86 27.42
C PRO A 420 14.86 -8.72 27.53
N PRO A 421 13.57 -8.99 27.28
CA PRO A 421 12.56 -7.96 27.19
C PRO A 421 12.54 -7.12 28.47
N PHE A 422 12.74 -5.80 28.36
CA PHE A 422 12.47 -4.90 29.48
C PHE A 422 10.98 -5.01 29.81
N GLN A 423 10.70 -5.58 30.97
CA GLN A 423 9.36 -5.92 31.41
C GLN A 423 8.65 -4.64 31.88
N VAL A 424 7.77 -4.10 31.05
CA VAL A 424 6.65 -3.32 31.58
C VAL A 424 5.50 -4.32 31.72
N ASN A 425 5.25 -4.78 32.95
CA ASN A 425 4.21 -5.75 33.31
C ASN A 425 4.34 -7.18 32.73
N GLY A 426 5.52 -7.57 32.22
CA GLY A 426 5.87 -8.98 32.00
C GLY A 426 5.31 -9.67 30.74
N THR A 427 4.75 -8.96 29.77
CA THR A 427 4.30 -9.54 28.48
C THR A 427 5.08 -8.98 27.29
N PRO A 428 5.73 -9.81 26.45
CA PRO A 428 6.33 -9.36 25.20
C PRO A 428 5.24 -8.90 24.22
N ALA A 429 5.57 -7.98 23.32
CA ALA A 429 4.64 -7.53 22.30
C ALA A 429 4.31 -8.62 21.30
N LEU A 430 3.05 -8.57 20.91
CA LEU A 430 2.42 -9.55 20.04
C LEU A 430 2.16 -8.98 18.64
N VAL A 431 2.19 -7.64 18.49
CA VAL A 431 2.04 -6.91 17.23
C VAL A 431 3.28 -6.05 17.01
N ALA A 432 3.90 -6.19 15.85
CA ALA A 432 5.13 -5.51 15.47
C ALA A 432 4.92 -4.07 15.00
N GLY A 433 3.73 -3.76 14.50
CA GLY A 433 3.50 -2.46 13.90
C GLY A 433 2.11 -2.26 13.30
N VAL A 434 1.97 -1.11 12.65
CA VAL A 434 0.71 -0.67 12.03
C VAL A 434 0.97 -0.16 10.61
N ALA A 435 0.11 -0.56 9.67
CA ALA A 435 0.08 -0.04 8.32
C ALA A 435 -1.00 1.03 8.24
N TYR A 436 -0.73 2.17 7.60
CA TYR A 436 -1.70 3.25 7.43
C TYR A 436 -1.97 3.51 5.96
N GLY A 437 -3.23 3.34 5.53
CA GLY A 437 -3.65 3.54 4.14
C GLY A 437 -4.56 4.75 3.95
N GLY A 438 -5.87 4.52 3.93
CA GLY A 438 -6.86 5.55 3.60
C GLY A 438 -6.79 6.81 4.48
N TYR A 439 -6.51 6.64 5.78
CA TYR A 439 -6.34 7.79 6.69
C TYR A 439 -5.07 8.59 6.37
N ALA A 440 -3.96 7.91 6.08
CA ALA A 440 -2.69 8.54 5.70
C ALA A 440 -2.83 9.35 4.39
N ARG A 441 -3.49 8.76 3.39
CA ARG A 441 -3.77 9.47 2.13
C ARG A 441 -4.63 10.71 2.34
N LYS A 442 -5.64 10.63 3.20
CA LYS A 442 -6.50 11.77 3.54
C LYS A 442 -5.71 12.95 4.13
N ILE A 443 -4.72 12.67 4.98
CA ILE A 443 -3.83 13.71 5.55
C ILE A 443 -3.08 14.44 4.44
N VAL A 444 -2.55 13.73 3.44
CA VAL A 444 -1.74 14.34 2.38
C VAL A 444 -2.60 15.05 1.33
N GLN A 445 -3.73 14.46 0.92
CA GLN A 445 -4.61 14.99 -0.12
C GLN A 445 -5.07 16.43 0.14
N LYS A 446 -5.32 16.80 1.41
CA LYS A 446 -5.71 18.18 1.73
C LYS A 446 -4.60 19.21 1.48
N PHE A 447 -3.33 18.82 1.55
CA PHE A 447 -2.20 19.70 1.24
C PHE A 447 -1.93 19.77 -0.26
N LEU A 448 -2.07 18.63 -0.96
CA LEU A 448 -2.00 18.61 -2.43
C LEU A 448 -3.08 19.51 -3.05
N ARG A 449 -4.31 19.44 -2.54
CA ARG A 449 -5.38 20.36 -2.96
C ARG A 449 -5.05 21.83 -2.69
N LYS A 450 -4.49 22.18 -1.53
CA LYS A 450 -4.07 23.56 -1.23
C LYS A 450 -2.99 24.05 -2.21
N MET A 451 -2.08 23.17 -2.62
CA MET A 451 -1.04 23.48 -3.61
C MET A 451 -1.65 23.75 -4.99
N GLU A 452 -2.63 22.95 -5.42
CA GLU A 452 -3.41 23.15 -6.66
C GLU A 452 -4.24 24.46 -6.62
N GLU A 453 -4.91 24.74 -5.51
CA GLU A 453 -5.71 25.95 -5.30
C GLU A 453 -4.82 27.22 -5.24
N GLY A 454 -3.60 27.12 -4.71
CA GLY A 454 -2.66 28.23 -4.63
C GLY A 454 -1.99 28.59 -5.97
N THR A 455 -1.86 27.63 -6.88
CA THR A 455 -1.24 27.82 -8.21
C THR A 455 -2.21 28.42 -9.23
N SER A 456 -3.52 28.23 -9.08
CA SER A 456 -4.54 28.77 -9.99
C SER A 456 -4.80 30.28 -9.83
N ASN A 457 -4.42 30.89 -8.70
CA ASN A 457 -4.60 32.33 -8.44
C ASN A 457 -3.59 33.25 -9.15
N TYR A 458 -2.58 32.68 -9.83
CA TYR A 458 -1.59 33.41 -10.65
C TYR A 458 -1.75 33.02 -12.13
N ALA A 459 -2.97 33.11 -12.66
CA ALA A 459 -3.26 32.83 -14.06
C ALA A 459 -2.81 34.00 -14.95
N GLY A 460 -1.54 33.99 -15.32
CA GLY A 460 -0.94 34.99 -16.21
C GLY A 460 0.38 34.55 -16.82
N GLU A 461 0.56 33.26 -17.10
CA GLU A 461 1.51 32.69 -18.07
C GLU A 461 1.51 31.17 -17.92
N SER A 462 1.82 30.46 -19.00
CA SER A 462 1.80 29.00 -19.14
C SER A 462 2.90 28.30 -18.31
N LYS A 463 2.98 28.57 -17.00
CA LYS A 463 3.84 27.87 -16.05
C LYS A 463 3.27 26.48 -15.82
N ARG A 464 4.05 25.44 -16.16
CA ARG A 464 3.77 24.06 -15.73
C ARG A 464 3.44 24.08 -14.24
N ILE A 465 2.25 23.64 -13.86
CA ILE A 465 1.85 23.46 -12.46
C ILE A 465 2.87 22.48 -11.87
N ASN A 466 3.70 22.96 -10.95
CA ASN A 466 4.69 22.11 -10.32
C ASN A 466 3.99 21.30 -9.23
N THR A 467 3.92 19.99 -9.43
CA THR A 467 3.26 19.07 -8.49
C THR A 467 4.19 18.59 -7.38
N GLN A 468 5.43 19.08 -7.31
CA GLN A 468 6.41 18.68 -6.30
C GLN A 468 6.27 19.52 -5.02
N LEU A 469 5.89 18.85 -3.91
CA LEU A 469 5.54 19.54 -2.68
C LEU A 469 6.73 20.20 -1.97
N GLU A 470 7.96 19.72 -2.17
CA GLU A 470 9.17 20.30 -1.57
C GLU A 470 9.51 21.70 -2.06
N LEU A 471 8.91 22.15 -3.17
CA LEU A 471 9.02 23.52 -3.65
C LEU A 471 8.09 24.48 -2.89
N HIS A 472 7.24 23.91 -2.02
CA HIS A 472 6.34 24.62 -1.12
C HIS A 472 6.70 24.27 0.33
N PRO A 473 7.86 24.72 0.86
CA PRO A 473 8.43 24.24 2.13
C PRO A 473 7.49 24.41 3.33
N GLY A 474 6.66 25.46 3.34
CA GLY A 474 5.66 25.66 4.39
C GLY A 474 4.52 24.65 4.34
N LEU A 475 4.01 24.30 3.15
CA LEU A 475 2.98 23.27 2.99
C LEU A 475 3.54 21.87 3.28
N LEU A 476 4.78 21.61 2.85
CA LEU A 476 5.46 20.35 3.15
C LEU A 476 5.67 20.18 4.67
N ALA A 477 6.11 21.22 5.38
CA ALA A 477 6.29 21.16 6.83
C ALA A 477 4.99 20.81 7.57
N ASP A 478 3.88 21.47 7.21
CA ASP A 478 2.56 21.15 7.81
C ASP A 478 2.14 19.70 7.53
N ALA A 479 2.36 19.23 6.30
CA ALA A 479 2.04 17.86 5.92
C ALA A 479 2.87 16.83 6.70
N VAL A 480 4.17 17.09 6.87
CA VAL A 480 5.08 16.22 7.62
C VAL A 480 4.72 16.20 9.10
N LEU A 481 4.44 17.35 9.72
CA LEU A 481 4.06 17.42 11.13
C LEU A 481 2.76 16.65 11.41
N GLU A 482 1.78 16.71 10.52
CA GLU A 482 0.55 15.95 10.69
C GLU A 482 0.71 14.46 10.42
N ALA A 483 1.51 14.09 9.42
CA ALA A 483 1.88 12.71 9.18
C ALA A 483 2.68 12.13 10.37
N ALA A 484 3.55 12.93 10.99
CA ALA A 484 4.35 12.56 12.14
C ALA A 484 3.48 12.18 13.35
N VAL A 485 2.37 12.88 13.61
CA VAL A 485 1.43 12.50 14.69
C VAL A 485 0.95 11.04 14.56
N LEU A 486 0.71 10.59 13.32
CA LEU A 486 0.30 9.21 13.05
C LEU A 486 1.44 8.22 13.30
N VAL A 487 2.65 8.56 12.83
CA VAL A 487 3.84 7.72 12.95
C VAL A 487 4.32 7.62 14.40
N ASP A 488 4.33 8.72 15.14
CA ASP A 488 4.79 8.83 16.54
C ASP A 488 3.93 8.03 17.50
N GLY A 489 2.65 7.82 17.17
CA GLY A 489 1.79 6.92 17.92
C GLY A 489 2.39 5.52 18.10
N ILE A 490 3.23 5.08 17.15
CA ILE A 490 3.93 3.79 17.14
C ILE A 490 5.45 3.93 17.35
N LYS A 491 6.08 4.98 16.80
CA LYS A 491 7.55 5.17 16.92
C LYS A 491 7.98 5.70 18.28
N CYS A 492 7.18 6.58 18.86
CA CYS A 492 7.57 7.39 20.01
C CYS A 492 6.65 7.13 21.21
N GLY A 493 6.10 5.92 21.35
CA GLY A 493 5.19 5.50 22.41
C GLY A 493 5.75 5.52 23.84
N ARG A 494 6.69 6.42 24.16
CA ARG A 494 7.06 6.86 25.50
C ARG A 494 6.18 8.05 25.90
N SER A 495 5.13 7.75 26.64
CA SER A 495 4.65 8.56 27.77
C SER A 495 3.66 7.73 28.56
#